data_AF-A0A960EB48-F1
#
_entry.id   AF-A0A960EB48-F1
#
_cell.length_a   1.000
_cell.length_b   1.000
_cell.length_c   1.000
_cell.angle_alpha   90.00
_cell.angle_beta   90.00
_cell.angle_gamma   90.00
#
_symmetry.space_group_name_H-M   'P 1'
#
loop_
_entity.id
_entity.type
_entity.pdbx_description
1 polymer ?
#
loop_
_entity_poly.entity_id
_entity_poly.type
_entity_poly.pdbx_seq_one_letter_code
_entity_poly.pdbx_strand_id
1 'polypeptide(L)'
;MSDRFDEQMRELGRAARAEAEAALDVDTALAAIHRSTGTTSVVTAEPPQRPRVGWLAIAAAVVVAIGAGVWFARDDGAVVTVTPTVPSTVTPTVPATTPQVSPTTAATTTPTNVPATTAPTTVPATTAPSTVPTSSPVPVGQVVRDVDWRDLPWEASGIAGSCVFGESTCTQLVHDAAGVPITYEPTTRTLVRHGVPELAVTLPAAYGDAGFVVATGPDDVVYLSVAPEVPEEMAADVVAVTLTDGDAGREIGRWAGVTNTVGDSSLVPTADGLLNVGCCGTDTIRPALDAEVPVPWIDRNGEPVALESPTFWVQIEYPALIVHRRNPDGSSRSWTYEPAGDWMPRGMPNLTATFDGGFVAAEFGSDGSTLARGYADGRLDQVVLGPEFVVVDAVDPAGRILLGDVAELDDQFARVDPFANGVAAWAGEITVDTDGTIVFVDDPSDVRAGSVVAFVAAIVPPADVNEIRTIDAERHSELTWTVTVTTSNLFDDSVAAVRWELEVAQVGVATFQVTSGQASQLCSPGRGPDVFTTELCV
;
A
#
# COMPACT_ATOMS: atom_id res chain seq x y z
N MET A 1 34.14 -31.48 21.45
CA MET A 1 35.30 -30.56 21.43
C MET A 1 34.93 -29.20 20.81
N SER A 2 33.69 -29.02 20.33
CA SER A 2 33.11 -27.81 19.74
C SER A 2 32.72 -26.73 20.77
N ASP A 3 32.29 -27.10 21.98
CA ASP A 3 31.69 -26.16 22.93
C ASP A 3 32.63 -25.03 23.40
N ARG A 4 33.95 -25.28 23.40
CA ARG A 4 34.94 -24.31 23.87
C ARG A 4 35.17 -23.18 22.86
N PHE A 5 34.96 -23.43 21.57
CA PHE A 5 35.15 -22.44 20.53
C PHE A 5 33.95 -21.49 20.46
N ASP A 6 32.73 -22.03 20.53
CA ASP A 6 31.50 -21.23 20.55
C ASP A 6 31.42 -20.32 21.79
N GLU A 7 31.89 -20.80 22.94
CA GLU A 7 31.96 -20.00 24.15
C GLU A 7 32.99 -18.87 24.04
N GLN A 8 34.12 -19.11 23.38
CA GLN A 8 35.13 -18.07 23.09
C GLN A 8 34.61 -17.03 22.09
N MET A 9 33.86 -17.43 21.06
CA MET A 9 33.28 -16.48 20.09
C MET A 9 32.18 -15.62 20.71
N ARG A 10 31.34 -16.19 21.58
CA ARG A 10 30.35 -15.40 22.36
C ARG A 10 31.01 -14.47 23.38
N GLU A 11 32.15 -14.83 23.92
CA GLU A 11 32.90 -13.97 24.85
C GLU A 11 33.59 -12.82 24.09
N LEU A 12 34.16 -13.10 22.92
CA LEU A 12 34.70 -12.09 21.99
C LEU A 12 33.64 -11.11 21.49
N GLY A 13 32.47 -11.60 21.10
CA GLY A 13 31.35 -10.74 20.67
C GLY A 13 30.85 -9.82 21.79
N ARG A 14 30.80 -10.32 23.03
CA ARG A 14 30.45 -9.50 24.20
C ARG A 14 31.52 -8.46 24.54
N ALA A 15 32.81 -8.82 24.41
CA ALA A 15 33.92 -7.90 24.64
C ALA A 15 33.99 -6.80 23.56
N ALA A 16 33.82 -7.15 22.28
CA ALA A 16 33.80 -6.19 21.18
C ALA A 16 32.63 -5.21 21.29
N ARG A 17 31.44 -5.69 21.69
CA ARG A 17 30.28 -4.82 21.94
C ARG A 17 30.51 -3.88 23.12
N ALA A 18 31.11 -4.37 24.21
CA ALA A 18 31.44 -3.53 25.36
C ALA A 18 32.53 -2.49 25.03
N GLU A 19 33.47 -2.80 24.14
CA GLU A 19 34.50 -1.85 23.69
C GLU A 19 33.94 -0.80 22.73
N ALA A 20 33.02 -1.18 21.83
CA ALA A 20 32.29 -0.24 20.97
C ALA A 20 31.39 0.71 21.78
N GLU A 21 30.71 0.20 22.80
CA GLU A 21 29.90 1.00 23.73
C GLU A 21 30.78 1.91 24.62
N ALA A 22 32.01 1.50 24.96
CA ALA A 22 32.96 2.32 25.70
C ALA A 22 33.66 3.40 24.83
N ALA A 23 33.77 3.18 23.51
CA ALA A 23 34.36 4.14 22.57
C ALA A 23 33.40 5.29 22.20
N LEU A 24 32.09 5.09 22.36
CA LEU A 24 31.06 6.11 22.22
C LEU A 24 30.88 6.87 23.54
N ASP A 25 31.83 7.74 23.88
CA ASP A 25 31.67 8.71 24.97
C ASP A 25 30.80 9.89 24.52
N VAL A 26 29.49 9.58 24.41
CA VAL A 26 28.43 10.51 24.00
C VAL A 26 28.37 11.72 24.94
N ASP A 27 28.70 11.55 26.22
CA ASP A 27 28.71 12.64 27.21
C ASP A 27 29.89 13.59 27.01
N THR A 28 31.07 13.10 26.65
CA THR A 28 32.22 13.95 26.27
C THR A 28 31.97 14.69 24.95
N ALA A 29 31.30 14.04 23.98
CA ALA A 29 30.91 14.69 22.72
C ALA A 29 29.84 15.78 22.95
N LEU A 30 28.83 15.53 23.78
CA LEU A 30 27.83 16.54 24.16
C LEU A 30 28.47 17.69 24.96
N ALA A 31 29.38 17.38 25.88
CA ALA A 31 30.10 18.39 26.67
C ALA A 31 31.08 19.23 25.84
N ALA A 32 31.54 18.74 24.70
CA ALA A 32 32.33 19.49 23.72
C ALA A 32 31.45 20.48 22.93
N ILE A 33 30.25 20.04 22.51
CA ILE A 33 29.27 20.88 21.82
C ILE A 33 28.77 22.02 22.72
N HIS A 34 28.48 21.73 23.99
CA HIS A 34 28.09 22.76 24.97
C HIS A 34 29.22 23.75 25.30
N ARG A 35 30.49 23.36 25.13
CA ARG A 35 31.64 24.25 25.30
C ARG A 35 31.93 25.12 24.07
N SER A 36 31.49 24.71 22.87
CA SER A 36 31.72 25.47 21.62
C SER A 36 30.69 26.56 21.33
N THR A 37 29.53 26.56 21.99
CA THR A 37 28.52 27.64 21.88
C THR A 37 28.80 28.77 22.87
N GLY A 38 29.95 29.42 22.71
CA GLY A 38 30.25 30.71 23.32
C GLY A 38 29.59 31.85 22.54
N THR A 39 28.52 32.38 23.10
CA THR A 39 27.74 33.55 22.64
C THR A 39 28.59 34.75 22.22
N THR A 40 28.36 35.24 20.99
CA THR A 40 28.61 36.64 20.62
C THR A 40 27.25 37.34 20.53
N SER A 41 26.96 38.23 21.48
CA SER A 41 25.72 39.01 21.50
C SER A 41 25.79 40.12 20.44
N VAL A 42 24.98 39.99 19.38
CA VAL A 42 24.65 41.12 18.50
C VAL A 42 23.33 41.70 18.99
N VAL A 43 23.37 42.92 19.51
CA VAL A 43 22.19 43.73 19.80
C VAL A 43 21.65 44.25 18.47
N THR A 44 20.48 43.78 18.06
CA THR A 44 19.71 44.34 16.95
C THR A 44 18.40 44.93 17.46
N ALA A 45 18.19 46.20 17.14
CA ALA A 45 17.06 47.02 17.52
C ALA A 45 15.74 46.57 16.85
N GLU A 46 14.63 46.74 17.55
CA GLU A 46 13.26 46.51 17.06
C GLU A 46 12.92 47.39 15.84
N PRO A 47 12.38 46.81 14.75
CA PRO A 47 11.67 47.57 13.73
C PRO A 47 10.15 47.60 14.00
N PRO A 48 9.44 48.64 13.53
CA PRO A 48 8.07 48.94 13.93
C PRO A 48 7.03 48.04 13.25
N GLN A 49 5.97 47.73 14.00
CA GLN A 49 4.77 47.04 13.52
C GLN A 49 4.16 47.75 12.29
N ARG A 50 3.91 46.98 11.21
CA ARG A 50 3.04 47.37 10.08
C ARG A 50 1.95 46.31 9.84
N PRO A 51 0.76 46.73 9.36
CA PRO A 51 -0.47 45.95 9.44
C PRO A 51 -0.60 44.84 8.38
N ARG A 52 -1.19 43.72 8.82
CA ARG A 52 -1.38 42.44 8.12
C ARG A 52 -2.51 42.45 7.08
N VAL A 53 -2.39 43.20 5.98
CA VAL A 53 -3.40 43.17 4.89
C VAL A 53 -2.82 42.81 3.51
N GLY A 54 -1.52 42.55 3.38
CA GLY A 54 -0.87 42.31 2.07
C GLY A 54 -0.80 40.86 1.58
N TRP A 55 -0.99 39.85 2.44
CA TRP A 55 -0.62 38.46 2.11
C TRP A 55 -1.68 37.65 1.35
N LEU A 56 -2.96 38.02 1.43
CA LEU A 56 -4.03 37.32 0.70
C LEU A 56 -4.03 37.59 -0.82
N ALA A 57 -3.43 38.71 -1.28
CA ALA A 57 -3.37 39.03 -2.70
C ALA A 57 -2.26 38.27 -3.45
N ILE A 58 -1.20 37.83 -2.74
CA ILE A 58 -0.06 37.12 -3.34
C ILE A 58 -0.38 35.63 -3.52
N ALA A 59 -1.09 35.02 -2.56
CA ALA A 59 -1.54 33.63 -2.69
C ALA A 59 -2.55 33.43 -3.84
N ALA A 60 -3.47 34.38 -4.03
CA ALA A 60 -4.41 34.34 -5.16
C ALA A 60 -3.71 34.51 -6.53
N ALA A 61 -2.63 35.30 -6.60
CA ALA A 61 -1.88 35.50 -7.84
C ALA A 61 -1.06 34.26 -8.24
N VAL A 62 -0.56 33.48 -7.28
CA VAL A 62 0.20 32.25 -7.56
C VAL A 62 -0.72 31.12 -8.06
N VAL A 63 -1.93 30.98 -7.50
CA VAL A 63 -2.91 29.98 -7.97
C VAL A 63 -3.44 30.31 -9.38
N VAL A 64 -3.67 31.60 -9.69
CA VAL A 64 -4.08 32.02 -11.05
C VAL A 64 -2.94 31.86 -12.06
N ALA A 65 -1.68 32.06 -11.67
CA ALA A 65 -0.53 31.86 -12.54
C ALA A 65 -0.27 30.38 -12.87
N ILE A 66 -0.47 29.47 -11.91
CA ILE A 66 -0.34 28.02 -12.12
C ILE A 66 -1.53 27.50 -12.97
N GLY A 67 -2.76 27.94 -12.69
CA GLY A 67 -3.94 27.59 -13.50
C GLY A 67 -3.90 28.13 -14.94
N ALA A 68 -3.35 29.33 -15.16
CA ALA A 68 -3.20 29.89 -16.50
C ALA A 68 -2.04 29.23 -17.29
N GLY A 69 -1.00 28.76 -16.62
CA GLY A 69 0.10 27.99 -17.25
C GLY A 69 -0.36 26.67 -17.86
N VAL A 70 -1.35 26.02 -17.23
CA VAL A 70 -1.98 24.77 -17.74
C VAL A 70 -2.87 25.02 -18.96
N TRP A 71 -3.44 26.22 -19.11
CA TRP A 71 -4.33 26.53 -20.24
C TRP A 71 -3.59 27.02 -21.50
N PHE A 72 -2.38 27.58 -21.36
CA PHE A 72 -1.58 28.11 -22.49
C PHE A 72 -0.49 27.16 -23.02
N ALA A 73 -0.32 25.97 -22.45
CA ALA A 73 0.60 24.96 -22.97
C ALA A 73 -0.01 24.06 -24.07
N ARG A 74 -1.26 24.30 -24.48
CA ARG A 74 -1.93 23.67 -25.63
C ARG A 74 -2.03 24.65 -26.80
N ASP A 75 -0.98 24.73 -27.60
CA ASP A 75 -0.97 24.85 -29.08
C ASP A 75 0.31 25.55 -29.55
N ASP A 76 1.11 24.86 -30.38
CA ASP A 76 1.80 25.48 -31.50
C ASP A 76 2.11 24.39 -32.55
N GLY A 77 1.16 24.16 -33.45
CA GLY A 77 1.23 23.11 -34.46
C GLY A 77 0.35 23.33 -35.70
N ALA A 78 0.65 24.37 -36.47
CA ALA A 78 0.31 24.55 -37.90
C ALA A 78 -1.15 24.37 -38.36
N VAL A 79 -1.84 25.50 -38.55
CA VAL A 79 -3.07 25.60 -39.35
C VAL A 79 -2.76 25.29 -40.82
N VAL A 80 -3.17 24.11 -41.30
CA VAL A 80 -3.35 23.82 -42.73
C VAL A 80 -4.83 23.98 -43.06
N THR A 81 -5.16 25.05 -43.77
CA THR A 81 -6.50 25.30 -44.29
C THR A 81 -6.79 24.34 -45.45
N VAL A 82 -7.51 23.25 -45.19
CA VAL A 82 -8.10 22.40 -46.23
C VAL A 82 -9.55 22.83 -46.43
N THR A 83 -9.84 23.40 -47.60
CA THR A 83 -11.20 23.71 -48.06
C THR A 83 -12.01 22.42 -48.19
N PRO A 84 -13.13 22.23 -47.45
CA PRO A 84 -13.95 21.04 -47.64
C PRO A 84 -14.78 21.18 -48.92
N THR A 85 -14.52 20.27 -49.87
CA THR A 85 -15.45 20.01 -50.99
C THR A 85 -16.50 19.04 -50.46
N VAL A 86 -17.78 19.45 -50.47
CA VAL A 86 -18.93 18.62 -50.13
C VAL A 86 -19.21 17.63 -51.25
N PRO A 87 -19.29 16.31 -50.98
CA PRO A 87 -20.08 15.39 -51.78
C PRO A 87 -21.34 14.97 -51.02
N SER A 88 -22.41 14.90 -51.80
CA SER A 88 -23.79 14.64 -51.39
C SER A 88 -24.01 13.41 -50.53
N THR A 89 -24.87 13.61 -49.54
CA THR A 89 -25.59 12.64 -48.74
C THR A 89 -26.29 11.59 -49.62
N VAL A 90 -25.96 10.31 -49.40
CA VAL A 90 -26.81 9.18 -49.81
C VAL A 90 -27.14 8.37 -48.57
N THR A 91 -28.43 8.34 -48.26
CA THR A 91 -29.05 7.58 -47.17
C THR A 91 -29.10 6.09 -47.53
N PRO A 92 -28.46 5.18 -46.77
CA PRO A 92 -28.76 3.76 -46.88
C PRO A 92 -29.95 3.41 -45.98
N THR A 93 -31.06 3.04 -46.63
CA THR A 93 -32.21 2.36 -46.03
C THR A 93 -31.79 0.96 -45.59
N VAL A 94 -31.77 0.68 -44.29
CA VAL A 94 -31.60 -0.68 -43.74
C VAL A 94 -32.97 -1.22 -43.31
N PRO A 95 -33.36 -2.43 -43.76
CA PRO A 95 -34.65 -3.02 -43.39
C PRO A 95 -34.64 -3.57 -41.96
N ALA A 96 -35.62 -3.13 -41.17
CA ALA A 96 -35.95 -3.71 -39.88
C ALA A 96 -36.56 -5.12 -40.10
N THR A 97 -35.89 -6.15 -39.58
CA THR A 97 -36.46 -7.48 -39.40
C THR A 97 -36.55 -7.76 -37.90
N THR A 98 -37.75 -7.61 -37.35
CA THR A 98 -38.11 -8.04 -36.01
C THR A 98 -38.49 -9.52 -36.03
N PRO A 99 -37.83 -10.41 -35.26
CA PRO A 99 -38.37 -11.73 -34.99
C PRO A 99 -39.45 -11.63 -33.89
N GLN A 100 -40.68 -11.95 -34.29
CA GLN A 100 -41.84 -12.12 -33.42
C GLN A 100 -41.67 -13.38 -32.56
N VAL A 101 -41.37 -13.22 -31.27
CA VAL A 101 -41.37 -14.31 -30.29
C VAL A 101 -42.79 -14.49 -29.76
N SER A 102 -43.34 -15.68 -29.92
CA SER A 102 -44.64 -16.08 -29.35
C SER A 102 -44.48 -16.45 -27.87
N PRO A 103 -45.34 -15.99 -26.95
CA PRO A 103 -45.28 -16.41 -25.56
C PRO A 103 -45.77 -17.86 -25.44
N THR A 104 -44.88 -18.75 -24.97
CA THR A 104 -45.24 -20.10 -24.56
C THR A 104 -45.71 -20.04 -23.10
N THR A 105 -46.99 -20.29 -22.91
CA THR A 105 -47.66 -20.37 -21.59
C THR A 105 -47.19 -21.63 -20.87
N ALA A 106 -46.40 -21.49 -19.80
CA ALA A 106 -46.05 -22.59 -18.90
C ALA A 106 -47.13 -22.79 -17.83
N ALA A 107 -47.46 -24.05 -17.56
CA ALA A 107 -48.53 -24.46 -16.67
C ALA A 107 -48.21 -24.17 -15.19
N THR A 108 -49.11 -23.45 -14.54
CA THR A 108 -49.17 -23.28 -13.09
C THR A 108 -49.48 -24.62 -12.41
N THR A 109 -48.56 -25.14 -11.61
CA THR A 109 -48.85 -26.20 -10.64
C THR A 109 -48.85 -25.59 -9.24
N THR A 110 -49.97 -25.76 -8.56
CA THR A 110 -50.26 -25.32 -7.19
C THR A 110 -49.45 -26.14 -6.17
N PRO A 111 -48.76 -25.50 -5.20
CA PRO A 111 -48.30 -26.22 -4.02
C PRO A 111 -49.43 -26.31 -2.99
N THR A 112 -49.61 -27.53 -2.49
CA THR A 112 -50.52 -27.98 -1.45
C THR A 112 -50.18 -27.34 -0.09
N ASN A 113 -51.19 -26.79 0.57
CA ASN A 113 -51.17 -26.29 1.94
C ASN A 113 -50.75 -27.37 2.96
N VAL A 114 -49.75 -27.05 3.79
CA VAL A 114 -49.48 -27.72 5.07
C VAL A 114 -49.70 -26.69 6.19
N PRO A 115 -50.42 -27.02 7.28
CA PRO A 115 -50.77 -26.03 8.30
C PRO A 115 -49.59 -25.73 9.25
N ALA A 116 -49.34 -24.44 9.46
CA ALA A 116 -48.44 -23.94 10.48
C ALA A 116 -49.07 -24.09 11.87
N THR A 117 -48.35 -24.75 12.78
CA THR A 117 -48.66 -24.80 14.21
C THR A 117 -47.84 -23.70 14.90
N THR A 118 -48.50 -22.63 15.34
CA THR A 118 -47.90 -21.56 16.15
C THR A 118 -48.00 -21.94 17.63
N ALA A 119 -46.86 -22.18 18.27
CA ALA A 119 -46.71 -22.17 19.72
C ALA A 119 -45.97 -20.87 20.13
N PRO A 120 -46.43 -20.14 21.16
CA PRO A 120 -45.74 -18.95 21.63
C PRO A 120 -44.62 -19.35 22.60
N THR A 121 -43.36 -19.14 22.21
CA THR A 121 -42.21 -19.20 23.12
C THR A 121 -41.90 -17.79 23.60
N THR A 122 -42.35 -17.46 24.80
CA THR A 122 -41.92 -16.29 25.56
C THR A 122 -40.50 -16.52 26.08
N VAL A 123 -39.51 -15.81 25.52
CA VAL A 123 -38.15 -15.73 26.06
C VAL A 123 -38.08 -14.51 26.98
N PRO A 124 -37.54 -14.62 28.22
CA PRO A 124 -37.40 -13.48 29.11
C PRO A 124 -36.30 -12.54 28.59
N ALA A 125 -36.65 -11.27 28.40
CA ALA A 125 -35.70 -10.19 28.16
C ALA A 125 -34.81 -10.02 29.40
N THR A 126 -33.54 -10.39 29.27
CA THR A 126 -32.50 -10.02 30.23
C THR A 126 -31.76 -8.83 29.62
N THR A 127 -32.14 -7.63 30.03
CA THR A 127 -31.41 -6.39 29.77
C THR A 127 -30.12 -6.42 30.59
N ALA A 128 -29.03 -6.90 29.99
CA ALA A 128 -27.70 -6.60 30.51
C ALA A 128 -27.39 -5.12 30.19
N PRO A 129 -26.88 -4.32 31.15
CA PRO A 129 -26.44 -2.97 30.85
C PRO A 129 -25.25 -3.04 29.88
N SER A 130 -25.40 -2.41 28.72
CA SER A 130 -24.30 -2.12 27.82
C SER A 130 -23.41 -1.07 28.49
N THR A 131 -22.38 -1.54 29.19
CA THR A 131 -21.28 -0.67 29.60
C THR A 131 -20.47 -0.36 28.36
N VAL A 132 -20.68 0.83 27.79
CA VAL A 132 -19.76 1.42 26.83
C VAL A 132 -18.36 1.36 27.45
N PRO A 133 -17.36 0.71 26.81
CA PRO A 133 -16.00 0.72 27.34
C PRO A 133 -15.58 2.19 27.44
N THR A 134 -15.28 2.61 28.66
CA THR A 134 -14.69 3.92 28.93
C THR A 134 -13.35 3.93 28.22
N SER A 135 -13.17 4.82 27.25
CA SER A 135 -11.90 5.02 26.55
C SER A 135 -10.80 5.23 27.59
N SER A 136 -9.77 4.39 27.53
CA SER A 136 -8.53 4.68 28.25
C SER A 136 -7.99 6.02 27.76
N PRO A 137 -7.50 6.90 28.64
CA PRO A 137 -6.88 8.13 28.21
C PRO A 137 -5.69 7.82 27.30
N VAL A 138 -5.63 8.52 26.16
CA VAL A 138 -4.51 8.51 25.23
C VAL A 138 -3.21 8.73 26.03
N PRO A 139 -2.15 7.94 25.82
CA PRO A 139 -0.84 8.30 26.34
C PRO A 139 -0.43 9.60 25.64
N VAL A 140 -0.60 10.72 26.35
CA VAL A 140 -0.17 12.04 25.88
C VAL A 140 1.35 12.02 25.79
N GLY A 141 1.88 12.14 24.57
CA GLY A 141 3.31 12.34 24.32
C GLY A 141 4.04 11.20 23.60
N GLN A 142 3.40 10.49 22.68
CA GLN A 142 4.17 9.65 21.77
C GLN A 142 5.05 10.56 20.89
N VAL A 143 6.37 10.44 21.04
CA VAL A 143 7.32 11.20 20.22
C VAL A 143 7.23 10.65 18.81
N VAL A 144 6.62 11.42 17.91
CA VAL A 144 6.64 11.12 16.48
C VAL A 144 8.06 11.32 15.98
N ARG A 145 8.57 10.33 15.26
CA ARG A 145 9.92 10.37 14.71
C ARG A 145 9.86 10.85 13.27
N ASP A 146 10.59 11.92 12.98
CA ASP A 146 10.95 12.29 11.61
C ASP A 146 12.11 11.38 11.19
N VAL A 147 11.92 10.62 10.12
CA VAL A 147 12.90 9.64 9.65
C VAL A 147 13.03 9.74 8.13
N ASP A 148 14.27 9.79 7.63
CA ASP A 148 14.53 9.59 6.21
C ASP A 148 14.24 8.13 5.88
N TRP A 149 13.42 7.87 4.86
CA TRP A 149 13.08 6.51 4.48
C TRP A 149 14.31 5.66 4.13
N ARG A 150 15.41 6.31 3.71
CA ARG A 150 16.69 5.65 3.44
C ARG A 150 17.39 5.14 4.71
N ASP A 151 17.04 5.69 5.87
CA ASP A 151 17.51 5.24 7.18
C ASP A 151 16.68 4.07 7.73
N LEU A 152 15.65 3.62 7.00
CA LEU A 152 14.82 2.46 7.34
C LEU A 152 15.26 1.23 6.54
N PRO A 153 14.94 0.00 6.99
CA PRO A 153 15.10 -1.20 6.15
C PRO A 153 14.24 -1.09 4.89
N TRP A 154 14.85 -1.26 3.73
CA TRP A 154 14.15 -1.23 2.45
C TRP A 154 14.74 -2.22 1.43
N GLU A 155 13.94 -2.56 0.42
CA GLU A 155 14.34 -3.45 -0.67
C GLU A 155 13.65 -3.06 -1.97
N ALA A 156 14.21 -3.53 -3.09
CA ALA A 156 13.52 -3.49 -4.37
C ALA A 156 12.28 -4.39 -4.32
N SER A 157 11.11 -3.87 -4.66
CA SER A 157 9.86 -4.64 -4.62
C SER A 157 9.77 -5.73 -5.71
N GLY A 158 10.58 -5.60 -6.77
CA GLY A 158 10.48 -6.39 -8.00
C GLY A 158 9.34 -5.94 -8.93
N ILE A 159 8.58 -4.91 -8.54
CA ILE A 159 7.49 -4.34 -9.31
C ILE A 159 8.02 -3.12 -10.05
N ALA A 160 7.94 -3.16 -11.38
CA ALA A 160 8.25 -1.99 -12.20
C ALA A 160 7.28 -0.84 -11.87
N GLY A 161 7.83 0.34 -11.63
CA GLY A 161 7.10 1.58 -11.44
C GLY A 161 7.67 2.65 -12.35
N SER A 162 6.85 3.22 -13.21
CA SER A 162 7.24 4.34 -14.06
C SER A 162 6.51 5.60 -13.63
N CYS A 163 7.25 6.70 -13.48
CA CYS A 163 6.70 8.03 -13.29
C CYS A 163 7.35 8.94 -14.31
N VAL A 164 6.57 9.51 -15.22
CA VAL A 164 7.10 10.54 -16.13
C VAL A 164 7.08 11.87 -15.37
N PHE A 165 8.25 12.31 -14.92
CA PHE A 165 8.40 13.53 -14.14
C PHE A 165 7.77 14.74 -14.85
N GLY A 166 6.74 15.34 -14.25
CA GLY A 166 5.98 16.46 -14.82
C GLY A 166 4.67 16.08 -15.52
N GLU A 167 4.39 14.80 -15.67
CA GLU A 167 3.09 14.27 -16.12
C GLU A 167 2.38 13.62 -14.93
N SER A 168 1.06 13.74 -14.87
CA SER A 168 0.23 13.18 -13.78
C SER A 168 0.00 11.67 -13.90
N THR A 169 0.93 10.95 -14.54
CA THR A 169 0.79 9.56 -14.97
C THR A 169 1.95 8.72 -14.42
N CYS A 170 1.73 8.20 -13.22
CA CYS A 170 2.58 7.19 -12.61
C CYS A 170 1.91 5.82 -12.66
N THR A 171 2.72 4.75 -12.68
CA THR A 171 2.22 3.41 -12.36
C THR A 171 1.57 3.45 -10.99
N GLN A 172 0.34 2.98 -10.89
CA GLN A 172 -0.37 2.90 -9.62
C GLN A 172 -0.28 1.51 -9.06
N LEU A 173 -0.41 1.41 -7.74
CA LEU A 173 -0.27 0.16 -7.00
C LEU A 173 -1.34 0.09 -5.91
N VAL A 174 -2.03 -1.03 -5.84
CA VAL A 174 -2.92 -1.39 -4.73
C VAL A 174 -2.69 -2.85 -4.37
N HIS A 175 -3.23 -3.30 -3.23
CA HIS A 175 -3.21 -4.72 -2.86
C HIS A 175 -4.63 -5.29 -2.83
N ASP A 176 -4.80 -6.56 -3.20
CA ASP A 176 -6.03 -7.30 -2.94
C ASP A 176 -6.15 -7.73 -1.46
N ALA A 177 -7.29 -8.31 -1.09
CA ALA A 177 -7.54 -8.77 0.27
C ALA A 177 -6.56 -9.86 0.75
N ALA A 178 -5.90 -10.57 -0.18
CA ALA A 178 -4.86 -11.54 0.10
C ALA A 178 -3.46 -10.90 0.15
N GLY A 179 -3.34 -9.60 -0.11
CA GLY A 179 -2.08 -8.86 -0.20
C GLY A 179 -1.36 -9.04 -1.53
N VAL A 180 -2.03 -9.53 -2.58
CA VAL A 180 -1.44 -9.62 -3.90
C VAL A 180 -1.35 -8.21 -4.48
N PRO A 181 -0.17 -7.74 -4.91
CA PRO A 181 -0.04 -6.43 -5.54
C PRO A 181 -0.75 -6.41 -6.91
N ILE A 182 -1.42 -5.31 -7.20
CA ILE A 182 -2.04 -5.02 -8.48
C ILE A 182 -1.54 -3.67 -8.97
N THR A 183 -0.95 -3.64 -10.16
CA THR A 183 -0.51 -2.40 -10.80
C THR A 183 -1.32 -2.02 -12.01
N TYR A 184 -1.44 -0.71 -12.26
CA TYR A 184 -1.93 -0.16 -13.51
C TYR A 184 -0.92 0.84 -14.06
N GLU A 185 -0.40 0.57 -15.25
CA GLU A 185 0.45 1.49 -15.99
C GLU A 185 -0.43 2.29 -16.97
N PRO A 186 -0.74 3.57 -16.70
CA PRO A 186 -1.66 4.36 -17.52
C PRO A 186 -1.18 4.55 -18.96
N THR A 187 0.14 4.67 -19.19
CA THR A 187 0.72 4.92 -20.53
C THR A 187 0.49 3.72 -21.46
N THR A 188 0.69 2.51 -20.93
CA THR A 188 0.51 1.27 -21.70
C THR A 188 -0.90 0.70 -21.54
N ARG A 189 -1.70 1.24 -20.61
CA ARG A 189 -3.01 0.75 -20.18
C ARG A 189 -2.95 -0.71 -19.72
N THR A 190 -1.85 -1.08 -19.08
CA THR A 190 -1.60 -2.46 -18.65
C THR A 190 -1.95 -2.61 -17.18
N LEU A 191 -2.91 -3.47 -16.90
CA LEU A 191 -3.29 -3.91 -15.55
C LEU A 191 -2.60 -5.25 -15.27
N VAL A 192 -1.87 -5.34 -14.16
CA VAL A 192 -1.10 -6.54 -13.78
C VAL A 192 -1.47 -6.96 -12.36
N ARG A 193 -1.79 -8.24 -12.17
CA ARG A 193 -1.86 -8.89 -10.86
C ARG A 193 -0.59 -9.69 -10.64
N HIS A 194 0.24 -9.26 -9.70
CA HIS A 194 1.55 -9.83 -9.35
C HIS A 194 1.44 -11.11 -8.50
N GLY A 195 0.35 -11.86 -8.70
CA GLY A 195 0.08 -13.14 -8.06
C GLY A 195 0.77 -14.28 -8.78
N VAL A 196 0.33 -15.52 -8.50
CA VAL A 196 0.84 -16.68 -9.22
C VAL A 196 -0.31 -17.56 -9.75
N PRO A 197 -0.44 -17.74 -11.08
CA PRO A 197 0.32 -17.07 -12.15
C PRO A 197 0.17 -15.54 -12.10
N GLU A 198 1.22 -14.85 -12.54
CA GLU A 198 1.09 -13.44 -12.87
C GLU A 198 0.10 -13.31 -14.03
N LEU A 199 -0.78 -12.33 -13.95
CA LEU A 199 -1.78 -12.06 -14.96
C LEU A 199 -1.68 -10.60 -15.38
N ALA A 200 -1.38 -10.37 -16.65
CA ALA A 200 -1.31 -9.04 -17.25
C ALA A 200 -2.33 -8.91 -18.38
N VAL A 201 -3.00 -7.76 -18.45
CA VAL A 201 -3.96 -7.44 -19.51
C VAL A 201 -3.87 -5.98 -19.92
N THR A 202 -3.94 -5.73 -21.23
CA THR A 202 -4.04 -4.38 -21.78
C THR A 202 -5.50 -3.99 -21.96
N LEU A 203 -5.91 -2.90 -21.35
CA LEU A 203 -7.29 -2.40 -21.41
C LEU A 203 -7.56 -1.60 -22.71
N PRO A 204 -8.84 -1.48 -23.12
CA PRO A 204 -9.22 -0.67 -24.28
C PRO A 204 -8.78 0.80 -24.18
N ALA A 205 -8.64 1.48 -25.32
CA ALA A 205 -8.21 2.88 -25.36
C ALA A 205 -9.15 3.85 -24.63
N ALA A 206 -10.42 3.46 -24.46
CA ALA A 206 -11.42 4.22 -23.71
C ALA A 206 -11.08 4.38 -22.21
N TYR A 207 -10.16 3.58 -21.68
CA TYR A 207 -9.68 3.72 -20.30
C TYR A 207 -8.65 4.85 -20.16
N GLY A 208 -8.19 5.40 -21.30
CA GLY A 208 -7.40 6.64 -21.41
C GLY A 208 -6.07 6.64 -20.68
N ASP A 209 -5.36 7.76 -20.79
CA ASP A 209 -4.12 8.05 -20.06
C ASP A 209 -4.40 8.55 -18.62
N ALA A 210 -5.67 8.83 -18.31
CA ALA A 210 -6.11 9.44 -17.04
C ALA A 210 -6.84 8.47 -16.10
N GLY A 211 -6.82 7.16 -16.43
CA GLY A 211 -7.39 6.14 -15.57
C GLY A 211 -6.57 5.94 -14.30
N PHE A 212 -7.22 5.67 -13.16
CA PHE A 212 -6.52 5.22 -11.97
C PHE A 212 -7.19 4.09 -11.20
N VAL A 213 -6.42 3.21 -10.57
CA VAL A 213 -6.91 2.14 -9.71
C VAL A 213 -7.41 2.75 -8.42
N VAL A 214 -8.69 2.48 -8.13
CA VAL A 214 -9.38 2.96 -6.94
C VAL A 214 -9.30 1.94 -5.83
N ALA A 215 -9.62 0.69 -6.15
CA ALA A 215 -9.69 -0.39 -5.17
C ALA A 215 -9.68 -1.77 -5.85
N THR A 216 -9.42 -2.77 -5.02
CA THR A 216 -9.59 -4.18 -5.34
C THR A 216 -10.87 -4.67 -4.67
N GLY A 217 -11.75 -5.28 -5.47
CA GLY A 217 -12.97 -5.90 -5.00
C GLY A 217 -12.78 -7.39 -4.74
N PRO A 218 -13.86 -8.08 -4.31
CA PRO A 218 -13.87 -9.53 -4.23
C PRO A 218 -13.72 -10.17 -5.62
N ASP A 219 -13.37 -11.46 -5.64
CA ASP A 219 -13.44 -12.29 -6.84
C ASP A 219 -12.55 -11.83 -8.02
N ASP A 220 -11.36 -11.33 -7.70
CA ASP A 220 -10.37 -10.80 -8.64
C ASP A 220 -10.92 -9.62 -9.49
N VAL A 221 -11.79 -8.79 -8.92
CA VAL A 221 -12.30 -7.58 -9.60
C VAL A 221 -11.48 -6.35 -9.19
N VAL A 222 -11.15 -5.50 -10.16
CA VAL A 222 -10.48 -4.22 -9.93
C VAL A 222 -11.37 -3.08 -10.36
N TYR A 223 -11.40 -2.03 -9.55
CA TYR A 223 -12.17 -0.82 -9.79
C TYR A 223 -11.23 0.29 -10.25
N LEU A 224 -11.52 0.83 -11.42
CA LEU A 224 -10.77 1.90 -12.07
C LEU A 224 -11.63 3.15 -12.13
N SER A 225 -11.10 4.27 -11.69
CA SER A 225 -11.60 5.59 -12.07
C SER A 225 -11.17 5.86 -13.50
N VAL A 226 -12.11 6.20 -14.37
CA VAL A 226 -11.86 6.47 -15.78
C VAL A 226 -12.36 7.87 -16.10
N ALA A 227 -11.55 8.62 -16.86
CA ALA A 227 -11.94 9.95 -17.31
C ALA A 227 -13.29 9.90 -18.06
N PRO A 228 -14.11 10.95 -17.93
CA PRO A 228 -15.39 11.00 -18.61
C PRO A 228 -15.19 10.99 -20.13
N GLU A 229 -16.18 10.43 -20.84
CA GLU A 229 -16.21 10.50 -22.30
C GLU A 229 -16.25 11.95 -22.81
N VAL A 230 -16.79 12.87 -22.00
CA VAL A 230 -16.84 14.31 -22.25
C VAL A 230 -15.76 15.02 -21.43
N PRO A 231 -14.64 15.48 -22.03
CA PRO A 231 -13.48 16.01 -21.29
C PRO A 231 -13.73 17.29 -20.47
N GLU A 232 -14.83 18.01 -20.73
CA GLU A 232 -15.20 19.22 -19.99
C GLU A 232 -15.89 18.92 -18.66
N GLU A 233 -16.31 17.68 -18.45
CA GLU A 233 -16.89 17.26 -17.17
C GLU A 233 -15.78 16.95 -16.17
N MET A 234 -15.90 17.47 -14.94
CA MET A 234 -15.00 17.12 -13.83
C MET A 234 -15.39 15.80 -13.16
N ALA A 235 -16.44 15.14 -13.63
CA ALA A 235 -16.94 13.89 -13.08
C ALA A 235 -16.23 12.71 -13.76
N ALA A 236 -15.75 11.74 -12.98
CA ALA A 236 -15.16 10.51 -13.49
C ALA A 236 -16.09 9.32 -13.25
N ASP A 237 -16.05 8.38 -14.18
CA ASP A 237 -16.72 7.10 -14.07
C ASP A 237 -15.89 6.17 -13.18
N VAL A 238 -16.56 5.22 -12.53
CA VAL A 238 -15.88 4.04 -11.98
C VAL A 238 -16.27 2.84 -12.79
N VAL A 239 -15.30 2.01 -13.10
CA VAL A 239 -15.45 0.82 -13.93
C VAL A 239 -14.86 -0.38 -13.20
N ALA A 240 -15.63 -1.46 -13.14
CA ALA A 240 -15.18 -2.74 -12.61
C ALA A 240 -14.69 -3.62 -13.76
N VAL A 241 -13.49 -4.16 -13.60
CA VAL A 241 -12.83 -5.02 -14.57
C VAL A 241 -12.39 -6.30 -13.89
N THR A 242 -12.65 -7.46 -14.51
CA THR A 242 -12.19 -8.74 -13.98
C THR A 242 -10.70 -8.98 -14.28
N LEU A 243 -10.02 -9.60 -13.33
CA LEU A 243 -8.69 -10.18 -13.41
C LEU A 243 -8.74 -11.70 -13.19
N THR A 244 -9.87 -12.33 -13.51
CA THR A 244 -9.94 -13.79 -13.61
C THR A 244 -9.18 -14.26 -14.85
N ASP A 245 -8.36 -15.31 -14.71
CA ASP A 245 -7.66 -15.92 -15.84
C ASP A 245 -8.62 -16.36 -16.96
N GLY A 246 -8.22 -16.12 -18.21
CA GLY A 246 -9.05 -16.37 -19.40
C GLY A 246 -10.17 -15.35 -19.66
N ASP A 247 -10.44 -14.43 -18.74
CA ASP A 247 -11.47 -13.38 -18.87
C ASP A 247 -10.95 -11.98 -18.50
N ALA A 248 -9.66 -11.87 -18.18
CA ALA A 248 -9.01 -10.65 -17.73
C ALA A 248 -9.26 -9.47 -18.67
N GLY A 249 -9.50 -8.28 -18.10
CA GLY A 249 -9.72 -7.05 -18.84
C GLY A 249 -11.15 -6.82 -19.31
N ARG A 250 -12.07 -7.77 -19.09
CA ARG A 250 -13.49 -7.59 -19.39
C ARG A 250 -14.13 -6.60 -18.40
N GLU A 251 -14.77 -5.57 -18.93
CA GLU A 251 -15.65 -4.68 -18.18
C GLU A 251 -16.88 -5.44 -17.70
N ILE A 252 -17.17 -5.37 -16.40
CA ILE A 252 -18.28 -6.09 -15.77
C ILE A 252 -19.29 -5.15 -15.10
N GLY A 253 -18.93 -3.88 -14.92
CA GLY A 253 -19.81 -2.85 -14.38
C GLY A 253 -19.25 -1.44 -14.60
N ARG A 254 -20.14 -0.45 -14.70
CA ARG A 254 -19.79 0.96 -14.87
C ARG A 254 -20.79 1.85 -14.14
N TRP A 255 -20.27 2.85 -13.44
CA TRP A 255 -21.05 3.85 -12.69
C TRP A 255 -20.58 5.24 -13.06
N ALA A 256 -21.49 6.01 -13.69
CA ALA A 256 -21.14 7.29 -14.27
C ALA A 256 -21.07 8.41 -13.24
N GLY A 257 -20.02 9.23 -13.33
CA GLY A 257 -19.89 10.48 -12.56
C GLY A 257 -19.93 10.33 -11.02
N VAL A 258 -19.40 9.23 -10.50
CA VAL A 258 -19.41 8.91 -9.06
C VAL A 258 -18.27 9.54 -8.28
N THR A 259 -17.20 9.94 -8.96
CA THR A 259 -16.06 10.66 -8.37
C THR A 259 -15.69 11.85 -9.24
N ASN A 260 -14.70 12.64 -8.83
CA ASN A 260 -14.18 13.74 -9.63
C ASN A 260 -12.73 13.50 -10.07
N THR A 261 -12.33 14.13 -11.18
CA THR A 261 -10.97 14.08 -11.73
C THR A 261 -10.01 15.05 -11.05
N VAL A 262 -10.50 15.91 -10.15
CA VAL A 262 -9.72 16.98 -9.50
C VAL A 262 -9.11 16.57 -8.16
N GLY A 263 -9.41 15.38 -7.65
CA GLY A 263 -8.87 14.87 -6.39
C GLY A 263 -9.50 15.46 -5.13
N ASP A 264 -10.66 16.12 -5.27
CA ASP A 264 -11.42 16.68 -4.13
C ASP A 264 -12.30 15.64 -3.44
N SER A 265 -12.24 14.38 -3.88
CA SER A 265 -12.90 13.25 -3.25
C SER A 265 -12.05 11.99 -3.36
N SER A 266 -12.23 11.09 -2.39
CA SER A 266 -11.67 9.75 -2.39
C SER A 266 -12.81 8.74 -2.34
N LEU A 267 -12.66 7.64 -3.08
CA LEU A 267 -13.55 6.49 -2.97
C LEU A 267 -12.98 5.55 -1.93
N VAL A 268 -13.75 5.32 -0.85
CA VAL A 268 -13.35 4.54 0.31
C VAL A 268 -14.07 3.20 0.31
N PRO A 269 -13.37 2.07 0.47
CA PRO A 269 -13.98 0.76 0.58
C PRO A 269 -14.79 0.58 1.87
N THR A 270 -16.00 0.03 1.72
CA THR A 270 -16.89 -0.43 2.80
C THR A 270 -17.27 -1.89 2.60
N ALA A 271 -18.14 -2.43 3.44
CA ALA A 271 -18.58 -3.82 3.32
C ALA A 271 -19.43 -4.03 2.04
N ASP A 272 -20.18 -3.02 1.63
CA ASP A 272 -21.17 -3.13 0.55
C ASP A 272 -20.68 -2.52 -0.78
N GLY A 273 -19.64 -1.68 -0.75
CA GLY A 273 -19.05 -1.08 -1.94
C GLY A 273 -18.11 0.09 -1.64
N LEU A 274 -17.90 0.96 -2.61
CA LEU A 274 -17.10 2.18 -2.49
C LEU A 274 -17.98 3.38 -2.18
N LEU A 275 -17.63 4.14 -1.14
CA LEU A 275 -18.26 5.40 -0.76
C LEU A 275 -17.41 6.60 -1.16
N ASN A 276 -18.04 7.63 -1.73
CA ASN A 276 -17.37 8.88 -2.02
C ASN A 276 -17.26 9.73 -0.73
N VAL A 277 -16.03 10.05 -0.34
CA VAL A 277 -15.69 10.93 0.79
C VAL A 277 -15.01 12.19 0.26
N GLY A 278 -15.62 13.35 0.49
CA GLY A 278 -15.05 14.63 0.09
C GLY A 278 -13.82 15.04 0.91
N CYS A 279 -12.89 15.77 0.29
CA CYS A 279 -11.62 16.16 0.90
C CYS A 279 -11.80 17.13 2.09
N CYS A 280 -12.72 18.10 2.00
CA CYS A 280 -12.78 19.23 2.94
C CYS A 280 -14.17 19.40 3.61
N GLY A 281 -14.88 18.30 3.83
CA GLY A 281 -16.22 18.31 4.44
C GLY A 281 -16.23 18.53 5.95
N THR A 282 -17.38 18.96 6.49
CA THR A 282 -17.63 19.10 7.94
C THR A 282 -17.86 17.76 8.64
N ASP A 283 -17.89 16.65 7.89
CA ASP A 283 -18.16 15.32 8.42
C ASP A 283 -17.03 14.89 9.35
N THR A 284 -17.42 14.64 10.60
CA THR A 284 -16.54 14.17 11.67
C THR A 284 -16.44 12.66 11.69
N ILE A 285 -17.22 11.94 10.88
CA ILE A 285 -17.12 10.50 10.66
C ILE A 285 -16.98 10.25 9.16
N ARG A 286 -15.94 9.51 8.77
CA ARG A 286 -15.59 9.26 7.36
C ARG A 286 -15.31 7.77 7.12
N PRO A 287 -15.96 7.11 6.14
CA PRO A 287 -17.17 7.60 5.48
C PRO A 287 -18.33 7.71 6.49
N ALA A 288 -19.37 8.48 6.17
CA ALA A 288 -20.58 8.51 7.00
C ALA A 288 -21.24 7.12 7.02
N LEU A 289 -21.62 6.65 8.21
CA LEU A 289 -22.05 5.26 8.42
C LEU A 289 -23.39 4.89 7.78
N ASP A 290 -24.19 5.90 7.43
CA ASP A 290 -25.50 5.79 6.80
C ASP A 290 -25.50 6.31 5.34
N ALA A 291 -24.32 6.62 4.79
CA ALA A 291 -24.21 7.06 3.40
C ALA A 291 -24.60 5.94 2.42
N GLU A 292 -25.29 6.33 1.36
CA GLU A 292 -25.63 5.42 0.27
C GLU A 292 -24.37 5.07 -0.53
N VAL A 293 -24.21 3.79 -0.86
CA VAL A 293 -23.07 3.26 -1.61
C VAL A 293 -23.28 3.48 -3.11
N PRO A 294 -22.56 4.43 -3.75
CA PRO A 294 -22.74 4.72 -5.17
C PRO A 294 -22.20 3.61 -6.09
N VAL A 295 -21.20 2.86 -5.63
CA VAL A 295 -20.55 1.80 -6.42
C VAL A 295 -20.54 0.51 -5.57
N PRO A 296 -21.48 -0.42 -5.78
CA PRO A 296 -21.50 -1.67 -5.06
C PRO A 296 -20.34 -2.58 -5.47
N TRP A 297 -19.94 -3.47 -4.56
CA TRP A 297 -19.08 -4.59 -4.93
C TRP A 297 -19.85 -5.57 -5.84
N ILE A 298 -19.20 -6.04 -6.90
CA ILE A 298 -19.72 -7.06 -7.81
C ILE A 298 -18.69 -8.17 -7.99
N ASP A 299 -19.16 -9.39 -8.22
CA ASP A 299 -18.33 -10.56 -8.51
C ASP A 299 -17.90 -10.57 -9.99
N ARG A 300 -17.13 -11.58 -10.42
CA ARG A 300 -16.68 -11.70 -11.83
C ARG A 300 -17.83 -11.78 -12.85
N ASN A 301 -19.05 -12.10 -12.42
CA ASN A 301 -20.24 -12.21 -13.26
C ASN A 301 -21.05 -10.91 -13.30
N GLY A 302 -20.71 -9.91 -12.49
CA GLY A 302 -21.45 -8.67 -12.34
C GLY A 302 -22.57 -8.71 -11.31
N GLU A 303 -22.62 -9.76 -10.48
CA GLU A 303 -23.62 -9.89 -9.42
C GLU A 303 -23.15 -9.21 -8.13
N PRO A 304 -24.02 -8.49 -7.41
CA PRO A 304 -23.67 -7.85 -6.14
C PRO A 304 -23.16 -8.85 -5.09
N VAL A 305 -22.11 -8.47 -4.39
CA VAL A 305 -21.44 -9.27 -3.35
C VAL A 305 -21.02 -8.36 -2.20
N ALA A 306 -20.85 -8.89 -1.00
CA ALA A 306 -20.29 -8.15 0.13
C ALA A 306 -18.80 -8.47 0.28
N LEU A 307 -18.02 -7.49 0.74
CA LEU A 307 -16.61 -7.69 1.04
C LEU A 307 -16.46 -8.52 2.32
N GLU A 308 -15.69 -9.60 2.25
CA GLU A 308 -15.34 -10.44 3.41
C GLU A 308 -14.04 -9.99 4.09
N SER A 309 -13.62 -8.75 3.85
CA SER A 309 -12.43 -8.14 4.46
C SER A 309 -12.83 -7.13 5.54
N PRO A 310 -11.92 -6.82 6.48
CA PRO A 310 -12.15 -5.78 7.46
C PRO A 310 -12.41 -4.43 6.79
N THR A 311 -13.31 -3.65 7.37
CA THR A 311 -13.66 -2.30 6.90
C THR A 311 -13.31 -1.27 7.94
N PHE A 312 -13.14 -0.02 7.50
CA PHE A 312 -12.72 1.08 8.35
C PHE A 312 -13.70 2.25 8.30
N TRP A 313 -13.82 2.93 9.43
CA TRP A 313 -14.28 4.31 9.47
C TRP A 313 -13.41 5.09 10.45
N VAL A 314 -13.31 6.39 10.22
CA VAL A 314 -12.51 7.30 11.01
C VAL A 314 -13.41 8.33 11.65
N GLN A 315 -13.28 8.52 12.96
CA GLN A 315 -13.84 9.65 13.67
C GLN A 315 -12.76 10.72 13.86
N ILE A 316 -13.07 11.95 13.48
CA ILE A 316 -12.18 13.10 13.59
C ILE A 316 -12.49 13.82 14.89
N GLU A 317 -11.57 13.75 15.85
CA GLU A 317 -11.60 14.47 17.12
C GLU A 317 -10.38 15.41 17.18
N TYR A 318 -10.41 16.48 16.39
CA TYR A 318 -9.24 17.33 16.15
C TYR A 318 -8.49 17.71 17.46
N PRO A 319 -7.16 17.50 17.52
CA PRO A 319 -6.26 17.10 16.43
C PRO A 319 -6.15 15.59 16.19
N ALA A 320 -6.88 14.76 16.92
CA ALA A 320 -6.79 13.31 16.83
C ALA A 320 -7.71 12.68 15.77
N LEU A 321 -7.29 11.51 15.30
CA LEU A 321 -8.06 10.57 14.53
C LEU A 321 -8.31 9.31 15.35
N ILE A 322 -9.55 8.85 15.36
CA ILE A 322 -9.93 7.55 15.90
C ILE A 322 -10.25 6.64 14.72
N VAL A 323 -9.34 5.72 14.43
CA VAL A 323 -9.54 4.68 13.43
C VAL A 323 -10.33 3.56 14.05
N HIS A 324 -11.45 3.22 13.45
CA HIS A 324 -12.23 2.05 13.82
C HIS A 324 -12.13 1.00 12.73
N ARG A 325 -11.80 -0.22 13.13
CA ARG A 325 -11.81 -1.42 12.27
C ARG A 325 -12.99 -2.28 12.67
N ARG A 326 -13.78 -2.72 11.70
CA ARG A 326 -14.80 -3.76 11.87
C ARG A 326 -14.44 -4.98 11.04
N ASN A 327 -14.34 -6.11 11.69
CA ASN A 327 -14.12 -7.40 11.07
C ASN A 327 -15.42 -7.95 10.46
N PRO A 328 -15.32 -8.88 9.50
CA PRO A 328 -16.48 -9.57 8.93
C PRO A 328 -17.35 -10.30 9.98
N ASP A 329 -16.75 -10.76 11.08
CA ASP A 329 -17.46 -11.42 12.19
C ASP A 329 -18.25 -10.44 13.09
N GLY A 330 -18.21 -9.14 12.77
CA GLY A 330 -18.85 -8.06 13.52
C GLY A 330 -18.04 -7.56 14.72
N SER A 331 -16.89 -8.15 15.04
CA SER A 331 -16.00 -7.63 16.07
C SER A 331 -15.38 -6.30 15.62
N SER A 332 -15.16 -5.40 16.57
CA SER A 332 -14.61 -4.07 16.29
C SER A 332 -13.46 -3.71 17.21
N ARG A 333 -12.51 -2.93 16.70
CA ARG A 333 -11.41 -2.34 17.47
C ARG A 333 -11.21 -0.89 17.05
N SER A 334 -10.67 -0.09 17.95
CA SER A 334 -10.31 1.29 17.65
C SER A 334 -8.92 1.65 18.16
N TRP A 335 -8.27 2.57 17.47
CA TRP A 335 -7.01 3.19 17.87
C TRP A 335 -7.14 4.70 17.69
N THR A 336 -6.47 5.44 18.55
CA THR A 336 -6.44 6.91 18.49
C THR A 336 -5.01 7.36 18.27
N TYR A 337 -4.77 8.18 17.26
CA TYR A 337 -3.48 8.82 17.03
C TYR A 337 -3.67 10.28 16.63
N GLU A 338 -2.65 11.10 16.84
CA GLU A 338 -2.63 12.51 16.43
C GLU A 338 -1.69 12.61 15.22
N PRO A 339 -2.19 12.87 14.00
CA PRO A 339 -1.34 13.10 12.84
C PRO A 339 -0.30 14.19 13.13
N ALA A 340 0.93 13.98 12.67
CA ALA A 340 2.01 14.93 12.89
C ALA A 340 1.92 16.12 11.92
N GLY A 341 2.54 17.24 12.32
CA GLY A 341 2.63 18.46 11.51
C GLY A 341 1.35 19.31 11.50
N ASP A 342 1.32 20.31 10.61
CA ASP A 342 0.13 21.13 10.33
C ASP A 342 -0.89 20.30 9.54
N TRP A 343 -1.55 19.39 10.23
CA TRP A 343 -2.48 18.46 9.62
C TRP A 343 -3.88 19.07 9.44
N MET A 344 -4.39 18.94 8.22
CA MET A 344 -5.79 19.18 7.89
C MET A 344 -6.33 17.90 7.22
N PRO A 345 -7.33 17.21 7.81
CA PRO A 345 -7.86 15.97 7.25
C PRO A 345 -8.42 16.21 5.84
N ARG A 346 -7.63 15.88 4.82
CA ARG A 346 -8.12 15.77 3.44
C ARG A 346 -8.77 14.40 3.27
N GLY A 347 -10.09 14.34 3.35
CA GLY A 347 -10.84 13.11 3.14
C GLY A 347 -10.57 12.07 4.23
N MET A 348 -10.37 10.83 3.85
CA MET A 348 -10.05 9.74 4.76
C MET A 348 -8.58 9.33 4.57
N PRO A 349 -7.83 9.06 5.65
CA PRO A 349 -6.52 8.43 5.54
C PRO A 349 -6.58 7.17 4.67
N ASN A 350 -5.51 6.87 3.93
CA ASN A 350 -5.42 5.59 3.25
C ASN A 350 -5.19 4.51 4.32
N LEU A 351 -6.20 3.69 4.56
CA LEU A 351 -6.21 2.67 5.61
C LEU A 351 -6.13 1.29 4.99
N THR A 352 -5.08 0.55 5.34
CA THR A 352 -4.91 -0.85 4.94
C THR A 352 -4.99 -1.74 6.18
N ALA A 353 -5.83 -2.77 6.12
CA ALA A 353 -5.87 -3.81 7.14
C ALA A 353 -4.61 -4.66 7.06
N THR A 354 -3.95 -4.88 8.20
CA THR A 354 -2.79 -5.74 8.27
C THR A 354 -3.16 -7.18 8.62
N PHE A 355 -2.31 -8.15 8.25
CA PHE A 355 -2.57 -9.57 8.47
C PHE A 355 -2.65 -10.00 9.95
N ASP A 356 -2.02 -9.27 10.89
CA ASP A 356 -2.19 -9.50 12.33
C ASP A 356 -3.54 -9.02 12.87
N GLY A 357 -4.36 -8.34 12.06
CA GLY A 357 -5.62 -7.74 12.50
C GLY A 357 -5.46 -6.32 13.05
N GLY A 358 -4.34 -5.69 12.78
CA GLY A 358 -4.09 -4.26 12.93
C GLY A 358 -4.52 -3.43 11.72
N PHE A 359 -3.86 -2.28 11.56
CA PHE A 359 -3.93 -1.43 10.37
C PHE A 359 -2.64 -0.62 10.19
N VAL A 360 -2.45 -0.11 8.98
CA VAL A 360 -1.54 1.00 8.69
C VAL A 360 -2.34 2.11 8.01
N ALA A 361 -2.22 3.33 8.55
CA ALA A 361 -2.69 4.55 7.94
C ALA A 361 -1.52 5.25 7.26
N ALA A 362 -1.72 5.64 6.01
CA ALA A 362 -0.87 6.59 5.32
C ALA A 362 -1.65 7.88 5.06
N GLU A 363 -1.06 8.99 5.52
CA GLU A 363 -1.60 10.33 5.35
C GLU A 363 -0.56 11.23 4.74
N PHE A 364 -1.02 12.14 3.90
CA PHE A 364 -0.15 13.07 3.21
C PHE A 364 -0.29 14.47 3.82
N GLY A 365 0.81 14.98 4.39
CA GLY A 365 0.91 16.29 5.05
C GLY A 365 1.78 17.29 4.29
N SER A 366 2.00 18.47 4.88
CA SER A 366 2.89 19.50 4.31
C SER A 366 4.35 19.07 4.18
N ASP A 367 4.79 18.20 5.08
CA ASP A 367 6.19 17.81 5.26
C ASP A 367 6.48 16.38 4.79
N GLY A 368 5.55 15.76 4.06
CA GLY A 368 5.66 14.38 3.56
C GLY A 368 4.53 13.47 4.05
N SER A 369 4.79 12.16 4.03
CA SER A 369 3.81 11.16 4.47
C SER A 369 3.92 10.89 5.98
N THR A 370 2.81 11.03 6.70
CA THR A 370 2.65 10.56 8.07
C THR A 370 2.08 9.15 8.05
N LEU A 371 2.74 8.24 8.76
CA LEU A 371 2.34 6.85 8.89
C LEU A 371 1.96 6.55 10.34
N ALA A 372 0.82 5.90 10.53
CA ALA A 372 0.43 5.36 11.82
C ALA A 372 0.10 3.88 11.70
N ARG A 373 0.57 3.07 12.65
CA ARG A 373 0.33 1.63 12.69
C ARG A 373 -0.34 1.25 13.99
N GLY A 374 -1.55 0.70 13.90
CA GLY A 374 -2.23 0.07 15.03
C GLY A 374 -2.02 -1.44 15.02
N TYR A 375 -1.56 -1.99 16.13
CA TYR A 375 -1.33 -3.42 16.30
C TYR A 375 -2.55 -4.13 16.88
N ALA A 376 -2.58 -5.45 16.73
CA ALA A 376 -3.67 -6.28 17.21
C ALA A 376 -3.76 -6.38 18.76
N ASP A 377 -2.71 -6.04 19.47
CA ASP A 377 -2.68 -5.93 20.94
C ASP A 377 -3.15 -4.55 21.44
N GLY A 378 -3.46 -3.63 20.52
CA GLY A 378 -3.87 -2.25 20.82
C GLY A 378 -2.71 -1.26 20.91
N ARG A 379 -1.45 -1.68 20.71
CA ARG A 379 -0.33 -0.75 20.57
C ARG A 379 -0.49 0.10 19.32
N LEU A 380 0.19 1.24 19.31
CA LEU A 380 0.24 2.18 18.20
C LEU A 380 1.69 2.66 18.02
N ASP A 381 2.18 2.72 16.79
CA ASP A 381 3.41 3.41 16.41
C ASP A 381 3.14 4.47 15.34
N GLN A 382 3.94 5.53 15.31
CA GLN A 382 3.82 6.62 14.34
C GLN A 382 5.20 7.08 13.85
N VAL A 383 5.30 7.34 12.55
CA VAL A 383 6.51 7.82 11.87
C VAL A 383 6.11 8.88 10.83
N VAL A 384 6.96 9.89 10.66
CA VAL A 384 6.87 10.84 9.55
C VAL A 384 8.04 10.58 8.62
N LEU A 385 7.74 10.36 7.34
CA LEU A 385 8.75 10.23 6.30
C LEU A 385 9.15 11.63 5.81
N GLY A 386 10.39 12.02 6.07
CA GLY A 386 10.94 13.33 5.72
C GLY A 386 12.48 13.33 5.85
N PRO A 387 13.21 14.41 5.54
CA PRO A 387 12.73 15.75 5.19
C PRO A 387 12.38 15.94 3.71
N GLU A 388 12.62 14.93 2.86
CA GLU A 388 12.22 14.98 1.46
C GLU A 388 10.73 14.71 1.31
N PHE A 389 10.13 15.34 0.30
CA PHE A 389 8.73 15.12 -0.03
C PHE A 389 8.56 13.70 -0.57
N VAL A 390 8.13 12.78 0.29
CA VAL A 390 7.93 11.37 -0.05
C VAL A 390 6.44 11.04 0.04
N VAL A 391 5.92 10.47 -1.04
CA VAL A 391 4.54 10.01 -1.14
C VAL A 391 4.52 8.48 -1.03
N VAL A 392 3.67 7.97 -0.15
CA VAL A 392 3.41 6.54 -0.04
C VAL A 392 2.38 6.15 -1.10
N ASP A 393 2.80 5.37 -2.09
CA ASP A 393 1.91 4.92 -3.18
C ASP A 393 0.95 3.83 -2.72
N ALA A 394 1.47 2.85 -1.98
CA ALA A 394 0.64 1.78 -1.43
C ALA A 394 1.13 1.31 -0.07
N VAL A 395 0.22 0.67 0.65
CA VAL A 395 0.50 -0.01 1.90
C VAL A 395 0.27 -1.50 1.68
N ASP A 396 1.25 -2.30 2.05
CA ASP A 396 1.19 -3.76 2.02
C ASP A 396 0.48 -4.25 3.30
N PRO A 397 -0.50 -5.17 3.22
CA PRO A 397 -1.10 -5.83 4.39
C PRO A 397 -0.10 -6.51 5.35
N ALA A 398 1.15 -6.74 4.93
CA ALA A 398 2.27 -7.10 5.80
C ALA A 398 2.68 -6.00 6.80
N GLY A 399 2.16 -4.78 6.66
CA GLY A 399 2.48 -3.60 7.46
C GLY A 399 3.70 -2.82 6.96
N ARG A 400 4.10 -3.05 5.70
CA ARG A 400 5.15 -2.32 4.96
C ARG A 400 4.51 -1.28 4.03
N ILE A 401 5.33 -0.40 3.49
CA ILE A 401 4.91 0.62 2.53
C ILE A 401 5.68 0.46 1.21
N LEU A 402 5.07 0.89 0.13
CA LEU A 402 5.65 0.95 -1.20
C LEU A 402 5.79 2.43 -1.57
N LEU A 403 7.02 2.83 -1.87
CA LEU A 403 7.37 4.16 -2.35
C LEU A 403 7.72 4.05 -3.84
N GLY A 404 7.04 4.79 -4.69
CA GLY A 404 7.35 4.95 -6.10
C GLY A 404 8.27 6.14 -6.34
N ASP A 405 8.75 6.24 -7.58
CA ASP A 405 9.60 7.35 -8.07
C ASP A 405 10.84 7.64 -7.18
N VAL A 406 11.40 6.58 -6.58
CA VAL A 406 12.65 6.69 -5.83
C VAL A 406 13.82 6.53 -6.81
N ALA A 407 14.69 7.53 -6.87
CA ALA A 407 15.79 7.61 -7.83
C ALA A 407 16.82 6.48 -7.67
N GLU A 408 16.79 5.79 -6.53
CA GLU A 408 17.72 4.72 -6.15
C GLU A 408 17.42 3.37 -6.83
N LEU A 409 16.26 3.17 -7.46
CA LEU A 409 15.77 1.84 -7.86
C LEU A 409 15.44 1.63 -9.35
N ASP A 410 16.00 2.43 -10.28
CA ASP A 410 15.86 2.22 -11.74
C ASP A 410 14.42 1.83 -12.17
N ASP A 411 13.45 2.71 -11.92
CA ASP A 411 12.02 2.50 -12.26
C ASP A 411 11.37 1.31 -11.50
N GLN A 412 11.67 1.12 -10.22
CA GLN A 412 10.97 0.17 -9.34
C GLN A 412 10.45 0.84 -8.05
N PHE A 413 9.41 0.23 -7.46
CA PHE A 413 8.98 0.63 -6.13
C PHE A 413 9.97 0.14 -5.06
N ALA A 414 10.32 1.02 -4.11
CA ALA A 414 10.97 0.62 -2.86
C ALA A 414 9.91 0.07 -1.90
N ARG A 415 10.14 -1.14 -1.38
CA ARG A 415 9.39 -1.67 -0.25
C ARG A 415 10.15 -1.32 1.01
N VAL A 416 9.55 -0.48 1.85
CA VAL A 416 10.18 0.02 3.10
C VAL A 416 9.44 -0.55 4.30
N ASP A 417 10.18 -0.88 5.36
CA ASP A 417 9.61 -1.23 6.67
C ASP A 417 9.77 -0.07 7.66
N PRO A 418 8.75 0.81 7.77
CA PRO A 418 8.82 1.99 8.63
C PRO A 418 8.69 1.67 10.12
N PHE A 419 8.29 0.44 10.46
CA PHE A 419 8.11 0.04 11.85
C PHE A 419 9.04 -1.13 12.11
N ALA A 420 10.00 -0.98 13.03
CA ALA A 420 11.01 -2.00 13.38
C ALA A 420 10.46 -3.39 13.79
N ASN A 421 9.13 -3.57 13.83
CA ASN A 421 8.41 -4.80 14.07
C ASN A 421 7.36 -5.07 12.97
N GLY A 422 7.70 -4.91 11.68
CA GLY A 422 6.93 -5.40 10.52
C GLY A 422 6.09 -6.63 10.84
N VAL A 423 4.77 -6.62 10.58
CA VAL A 423 3.86 -7.70 11.02
C VAL A 423 4.26 -9.04 10.39
N ALA A 424 4.90 -8.95 9.23
CA ALA A 424 5.35 -10.11 8.49
C ALA A 424 6.76 -10.59 8.85
N ALA A 425 7.48 -9.98 9.80
CA ALA A 425 8.73 -10.60 10.24
C ALA A 425 8.41 -11.89 11.00
N TRP A 426 8.67 -13.03 10.36
CA TRP A 426 8.60 -14.31 11.03
C TRP A 426 9.62 -14.32 12.17
N ALA A 427 9.14 -14.48 13.41
CA ALA A 427 9.98 -14.42 14.61
C ALA A 427 10.71 -15.74 14.91
N GLY A 428 10.65 -16.70 13.99
CA GLY A 428 11.27 -18.00 14.16
C GLY A 428 12.78 -17.98 13.98
N GLU A 429 13.43 -19.03 14.44
CA GLU A 429 14.88 -19.18 14.36
C GLU A 429 15.32 -19.82 13.04
N ILE A 430 16.38 -19.28 12.45
CA ILE A 430 17.09 -19.84 11.29
C ILE A 430 18.49 -20.21 11.71
N THR A 431 18.91 -21.40 11.33
CA THR A 431 20.31 -21.82 11.42
C THR A 431 20.85 -22.12 10.04
N VAL A 432 22.11 -21.74 9.80
CA VAL A 432 22.84 -22.10 8.58
C VAL A 432 23.93 -23.09 8.97
N ASP A 433 23.87 -24.30 8.41
CA ASP A 433 24.86 -25.34 8.62
C ASP A 433 26.19 -25.00 7.92
N THR A 434 27.27 -25.71 8.28
CA THR A 434 28.61 -25.47 7.74
C THR A 434 28.73 -25.66 6.22
N ASP A 435 27.81 -26.40 5.61
CA ASP A 435 27.74 -26.59 4.16
C ASP A 435 26.82 -25.58 3.47
N GLY A 436 26.34 -24.58 4.21
CA GLY A 436 25.41 -23.56 3.75
C GLY A 436 23.95 -24.00 3.78
N THR A 437 23.61 -25.22 4.21
CA THR A 437 22.20 -25.64 4.29
C THR A 437 21.44 -24.76 5.26
N ILE A 438 20.30 -24.22 4.81
CA ILE A 438 19.41 -23.41 5.64
C ILE A 438 18.40 -24.33 6.32
N VAL A 439 18.32 -24.21 7.64
CA VAL A 439 17.35 -24.94 8.46
C VAL A 439 16.48 -23.91 9.20
N PHE A 440 15.18 -23.98 8.92
CA PHE A 440 14.15 -23.25 9.66
C PHE A 440 13.80 -24.08 10.89
N VAL A 441 14.13 -23.57 12.08
CA VAL A 441 13.92 -24.28 13.36
C VAL A 441 12.43 -24.29 13.71
N ASP A 442 11.77 -23.16 13.50
CA ASP A 442 10.32 -23.03 13.62
C ASP A 442 9.64 -23.21 12.25
N ASP A 443 8.32 -23.32 12.21
CA ASP A 443 7.57 -23.45 10.96
C ASP A 443 7.25 -22.05 10.37
N PRO A 444 7.73 -21.71 9.16
CA PRO A 444 7.42 -20.44 8.51
C PRO A 444 6.01 -20.41 7.89
N SER A 445 5.27 -21.53 7.84
CA SER A 445 3.97 -21.59 7.16
C SER A 445 2.85 -20.79 7.84
N ASP A 446 3.06 -20.32 9.07
CA ASP A 446 2.15 -19.39 9.73
C ASP A 446 2.19 -17.96 9.14
N VAL A 447 3.23 -17.64 8.35
CA VAL A 447 3.34 -16.36 7.65
C VAL A 447 2.32 -16.29 6.52
N ARG A 448 1.47 -15.25 6.59
CA ARG A 448 0.58 -14.90 5.49
C ARG A 448 1.24 -13.88 4.59
N ALA A 449 1.21 -14.15 3.30
CA ALA A 449 1.75 -13.27 2.27
C ALA A 449 0.93 -13.38 0.99
N GLY A 450 0.80 -12.28 0.25
CA GLY A 450 0.09 -12.28 -1.04
C GLY A 450 0.92 -12.80 -2.20
N SER A 451 2.25 -12.88 -2.05
CA SER A 451 3.14 -13.41 -3.08
C SER A 451 4.31 -14.18 -2.47
N VAL A 452 4.95 -15.02 -3.30
CA VAL A 452 6.16 -15.75 -2.89
C VAL A 452 7.29 -14.78 -2.49
N VAL A 453 7.40 -13.64 -3.18
CA VAL A 453 8.37 -12.59 -2.86
C VAL A 453 8.07 -12.00 -1.49
N ALA A 454 6.81 -11.64 -1.20
CA ALA A 454 6.42 -11.12 0.11
C ALA A 454 6.64 -12.14 1.24
N PHE A 455 6.37 -13.43 0.98
CA PHE A 455 6.65 -14.52 1.92
C PHE A 455 8.14 -14.67 2.21
N VAL A 456 8.98 -14.73 1.18
CA VAL A 456 10.43 -14.83 1.37
C VAL A 456 10.97 -13.59 2.06
N ALA A 457 10.43 -12.42 1.71
CA ALA A 457 10.82 -11.16 2.31
C ALA A 457 10.48 -11.07 3.81
N ALA A 458 9.51 -11.86 4.25
CA ALA A 458 9.02 -11.98 5.62
C ALA A 458 9.85 -12.94 6.48
N ILE A 459 10.41 -13.98 5.88
CA ILE A 459 11.16 -15.03 6.61
C ILE A 459 12.68 -14.87 6.53
N VAL A 460 13.21 -14.24 5.49
CA VAL A 460 14.66 -14.00 5.37
C VAL A 460 15.03 -12.75 6.15
N PRO A 461 16.17 -12.74 6.89
CA PRO A 461 16.61 -11.57 7.65
C PRO A 461 16.53 -10.29 6.81
N PRO A 462 15.94 -9.21 7.36
CA PRO A 462 15.85 -7.94 6.64
C PRO A 462 17.26 -7.42 6.35
N ALA A 463 17.37 -6.61 5.29
CA ALA A 463 18.58 -5.85 5.04
C ALA A 463 18.81 -4.87 6.19
N ASP A 464 20.06 -4.72 6.65
CA ASP A 464 20.41 -3.62 7.54
C ASP A 464 20.40 -2.27 6.79
N VAL A 465 20.47 -1.16 7.53
CA VAL A 465 20.49 0.19 6.94
C VAL A 465 21.69 0.32 6.00
N ASN A 466 21.45 0.81 4.78
CA ASN A 466 22.39 0.89 3.65
C ASN A 466 22.69 -0.42 2.92
N GLU A 467 22.20 -1.57 3.38
CA GLU A 467 22.30 -2.80 2.60
C GLU A 467 21.26 -2.79 1.48
N ILE A 468 21.61 -3.36 0.33
CA ILE A 468 20.70 -3.48 -0.81
C ILE A 468 20.28 -4.93 -0.91
N ARG A 469 18.98 -5.20 -0.70
CA ARG A 469 18.40 -6.53 -0.87
C ARG A 469 17.55 -6.62 -2.14
N THR A 470 17.79 -7.67 -2.91
CA THR A 470 16.96 -8.08 -4.06
C THR A 470 16.37 -9.47 -3.80
N ILE A 471 15.16 -9.70 -4.31
CA ILE A 471 14.47 -10.99 -4.20
C ILE A 471 13.96 -11.36 -5.59
N ASP A 472 14.60 -12.38 -6.17
CA ASP A 472 14.28 -12.91 -7.49
C ASP A 472 13.58 -14.26 -7.34
N ALA A 473 12.38 -14.41 -7.89
CA ALA A 473 11.62 -15.66 -7.81
C ALA A 473 11.47 -16.30 -9.20
N GLU A 474 12.11 -17.45 -9.41
CA GLU A 474 11.97 -18.26 -10.62
C GLU A 474 10.97 -19.39 -10.38
N ARG A 475 9.90 -19.42 -11.17
CA ARG A 475 8.84 -20.43 -11.05
C ARG A 475 9.17 -21.69 -11.85
N HIS A 476 9.16 -22.85 -11.19
CA HIS A 476 9.40 -24.17 -11.83
C HIS A 476 8.13 -24.93 -12.16
N SER A 477 7.07 -24.72 -11.38
CA SER A 477 5.76 -25.35 -11.59
C SER A 477 4.63 -24.42 -11.17
N GLU A 478 3.38 -24.88 -11.28
CA GLU A 478 2.23 -24.07 -10.88
C GLU A 478 2.30 -23.59 -9.41
N LEU A 479 2.93 -24.37 -8.52
CA LEU A 479 2.93 -24.10 -7.09
C LEU A 479 4.33 -24.12 -6.47
N THR A 480 5.41 -24.06 -7.26
CA THR A 480 6.79 -24.12 -6.75
C THR A 480 7.73 -23.13 -7.41
N TRP A 481 8.65 -22.58 -6.63
CA TRP A 481 9.65 -21.59 -7.05
C TRP A 481 11.01 -21.88 -6.42
N THR A 482 12.08 -21.55 -7.16
CA THR A 482 13.36 -21.20 -6.56
C THR A 482 13.36 -19.70 -6.33
N VAL A 483 13.61 -19.26 -5.10
CA VAL A 483 13.71 -17.84 -4.74
C VAL A 483 15.13 -17.53 -4.32
N THR A 484 15.76 -16.59 -5.01
CA THR A 484 17.08 -16.09 -4.70
C THR A 484 16.97 -14.73 -4.01
N VAL A 485 17.41 -14.65 -2.76
CA VAL A 485 17.58 -13.37 -2.05
C VAL A 485 19.04 -13.01 -2.05
N THR A 486 19.39 -11.85 -2.60
CA THR A 486 20.77 -11.34 -2.55
C THR A 486 20.79 -10.07 -1.72
N THR A 487 21.60 -10.05 -0.66
CA THR A 487 21.87 -8.83 0.11
C THR A 487 23.31 -8.41 -0.15
N SER A 488 23.50 -7.16 -0.55
CA SER A 488 24.79 -6.58 -0.93
C SER A 488 25.01 -5.26 -0.20
N ASN A 489 26.20 -4.67 -0.39
CA ASN A 489 26.64 -3.47 0.35
C ASN A 489 26.67 -3.70 1.87
N LEU A 490 27.09 -4.89 2.27
CA LEU A 490 27.23 -5.27 3.67
C LEU A 490 28.29 -4.40 4.35
N PHE A 491 28.11 -4.14 5.64
CA PHE A 491 29.12 -3.43 6.44
C PHE A 491 30.42 -4.23 6.64
N ASP A 492 30.41 -5.53 6.37
CA ASP A 492 31.57 -6.41 6.45
C ASP A 492 32.52 -6.19 5.26
N ASP A 493 33.79 -5.87 5.53
CA ASP A 493 34.79 -5.64 4.48
C ASP A 493 35.24 -6.94 3.78
N SER A 494 34.92 -8.10 4.36
CA SER A 494 35.29 -9.43 3.86
C SER A 494 34.25 -10.01 2.91
N VAL A 495 32.97 -9.66 3.08
CA VAL A 495 31.84 -10.21 2.31
C VAL A 495 31.18 -9.11 1.48
N ALA A 496 31.24 -9.24 0.15
CA ALA A 496 30.62 -8.29 -0.77
C ALA A 496 29.10 -8.46 -0.84
N ALA A 497 28.61 -9.71 -0.75
CA ALA A 497 27.20 -10.03 -0.76
C ALA A 497 26.92 -11.40 -0.12
N VAL A 498 25.72 -11.59 0.41
CA VAL A 498 25.16 -12.89 0.81
C VAL A 498 23.99 -13.26 -0.10
N ARG A 499 23.83 -14.55 -0.34
CA ARG A 499 22.77 -15.09 -1.20
C ARG A 499 22.09 -16.28 -0.54
N TRP A 500 20.77 -16.21 -0.49
CA TRP A 500 19.88 -17.29 -0.04
C TRP A 500 19.14 -17.83 -1.25
N GLU A 501 19.26 -19.13 -1.51
CA GLU A 501 18.52 -19.83 -2.57
C GLU A 501 17.53 -20.76 -1.88
N LEU A 502 16.23 -20.48 -1.99
CA LEU A 502 15.16 -21.20 -1.31
C LEU A 502 14.27 -21.91 -2.31
N GLU A 503 13.93 -23.17 -2.06
CA GLU A 503 12.83 -23.84 -2.73
C GLU A 503 11.55 -23.60 -1.93
N VAL A 504 10.56 -22.98 -2.55
CA VAL A 504 9.30 -22.60 -1.91
C VAL A 504 8.13 -23.26 -2.63
N ALA A 505 7.18 -23.77 -1.87
CA ALA A 505 5.93 -24.34 -2.35
C ALA A 505 4.72 -23.59 -1.79
N GLN A 506 3.70 -23.37 -2.62
CA GLN A 506 2.44 -22.76 -2.19
C GLN A 506 1.50 -23.87 -1.75
N VAL A 507 1.08 -23.82 -0.48
CA VAL A 507 0.22 -24.82 0.15
C VAL A 507 -1.20 -24.31 0.37
N GLY A 508 -1.44 -23.01 0.16
CA GLY A 508 -2.75 -22.36 0.21
C GLY A 508 -2.76 -21.00 -0.50
N VAL A 509 -3.90 -20.33 -0.56
CA VAL A 509 -4.08 -19.07 -1.33
C VAL A 509 -3.09 -17.97 -0.94
N ALA A 510 -2.70 -17.89 0.34
CA ALA A 510 -1.74 -16.92 0.86
C ALA A 510 -0.74 -17.58 1.82
N THR A 511 -0.48 -18.88 1.61
CA THR A 511 0.33 -19.71 2.50
C THR A 511 1.40 -20.44 1.70
N PHE A 512 2.63 -20.28 2.13
CA PHE A 512 3.81 -20.82 1.49
C PHE A 512 4.63 -21.62 2.49
N GLN A 513 5.44 -22.53 1.99
CA GLN A 513 6.32 -23.38 2.77
C GLN A 513 7.68 -23.46 2.09
N VAL A 514 8.76 -23.29 2.86
CA VAL A 514 10.11 -23.57 2.37
C VAL A 514 10.37 -25.07 2.44
N THR A 515 10.72 -25.69 1.31
CA THR A 515 11.02 -27.14 1.23
C THR A 515 12.50 -27.43 1.35
N SER A 516 13.36 -26.49 0.97
CA SER A 516 14.82 -26.54 1.18
C SER A 516 15.43 -25.15 1.00
N GLY A 517 16.65 -24.94 1.48
CA GLY A 517 17.38 -23.71 1.21
C GLY A 517 18.89 -23.85 1.34
N GLN A 518 19.62 -23.00 0.64
CA GLN A 518 21.07 -22.88 0.71
C GLN A 518 21.50 -21.41 0.82
N ALA A 519 22.40 -21.13 1.76
CA ALA A 519 23.07 -19.85 1.91
C ALA A 519 24.48 -19.93 1.33
N SER A 520 24.89 -18.87 0.67
CA SER A 520 26.23 -18.68 0.11
C SER A 520 26.64 -17.22 0.22
N GLN A 521 27.92 -16.93 0.06
CA GLN A 521 28.46 -15.58 0.14
C GLN A 521 29.45 -15.31 -0.98
N LEU A 522 29.52 -14.06 -1.42
CA LEU A 522 30.48 -13.55 -2.38
C LEU A 522 31.51 -12.74 -1.62
N CYS A 523 32.79 -13.08 -1.77
CA CYS A 523 33.85 -12.39 -1.05
C CYS A 523 34.20 -11.05 -1.69
N SER A 524 34.60 -10.08 -0.87
CA SER A 524 35.19 -8.84 -1.34
C SER A 524 36.46 -9.11 -2.16
N PRO A 525 36.81 -8.25 -3.14
CA PRO A 525 38.02 -8.43 -3.95
C PRO A 525 39.27 -8.67 -3.09
N GLY A 526 39.92 -9.82 -3.29
CA GLY A 526 41.12 -10.22 -2.55
C GLY A 526 40.87 -10.97 -1.23
N ARG A 527 39.61 -11.23 -0.87
CA ARG A 527 39.19 -11.93 0.37
C ARG A 527 38.66 -13.35 0.16
N GLY A 528 38.83 -13.90 -1.05
CA GLY A 528 38.34 -15.24 -1.38
C GLY A 528 37.88 -15.36 -2.84
N PRO A 529 37.01 -16.34 -3.13
CA PRO A 529 36.42 -16.54 -4.45
C PRO A 529 35.60 -15.34 -4.93
N ASP A 530 35.63 -15.09 -6.23
CA ASP A 530 34.85 -14.08 -6.95
C ASP A 530 33.48 -14.61 -7.42
N VAL A 531 33.04 -15.72 -6.82
CA VAL A 531 31.75 -16.37 -7.05
C VAL A 531 31.11 -16.69 -5.71
N PHE A 532 29.78 -16.82 -5.68
CA PHE A 532 29.07 -17.26 -4.48
C PHE A 532 29.56 -18.65 -4.05
N THR A 533 30.01 -18.75 -2.82
CA THR A 533 30.59 -19.94 -2.21
C THR A 533 30.06 -20.14 -0.80
N THR A 534 30.13 -21.37 -0.29
CA THR A 534 29.89 -21.68 1.13
C THR A 534 31.18 -21.60 1.96
N GLU A 535 32.33 -21.39 1.30
CA GLU A 535 33.60 -21.17 1.95
C GLU A 535 33.66 -19.78 2.62
N LEU A 536 34.34 -19.70 3.76
CA LEU A 536 34.52 -18.43 4.48
C LEU A 536 35.40 -17.47 3.69
N CYS A 537 35.00 -16.20 3.61
CA CYS A 537 35.85 -15.11 3.17
C CYS A 537 36.89 -14.79 4.26
N VAL A 538 38.15 -14.57 3.86
CA VAL A 538 39.30 -14.41 4.77
C VAL A 538 40.16 -13.20 4.39
#